data_AF-A0AAV7KMI4-F1
#
_entry.id   AF-A0AAV7KMI4-F1
#
_cell.length_a   1.000
_cell.length_b   1.000
_cell.length_c   1.000
_cell.angle_alpha   90.00
_cell.angle_beta   90.00
_cell.angle_gamma   90.00
#
_symmetry.space_group_name_H-M   'P 1'
#
loop_
_entity.id
_entity.type
_entity.pdbx_description
1 polymer ?
#
loop_
_entity_poly.entity_id
_entity_poly.type
_entity_poly.pdbx_seq_one_letter_code
_entity_poly.pdbx_strand_id
1 'polypeptide(L)'
;MEKAQFFANAMNVSTFIATTGFIDKWKRRHSIEMKQISGEEKSVSEENIRPWLDLTLPDLLLKYIPENIYNADETALFLQVTPERTLTFKGEKCSGSKKQKDPLTVLVGTSLVCEKLPLLAIGKSKSPRCFRVLDRYL
;
A
#
# COMPACT_ATOMS: atom_id res chain seq x y z
N MET A 1 3.24 26.12 4.77
CA MET A 1 3.46 27.23 5.73
C MET A 1 4.02 28.43 4.98
N GLU A 2 5.17 28.30 4.29
CA GLU A 2 5.75 29.38 3.46
C GLU A 2 4.78 30.00 2.44
N LYS A 3 4.05 29.19 1.66
CA LYS A 3 3.07 29.73 0.70
C LYS A 3 1.96 30.56 1.36
N ALA A 4 1.49 30.16 2.55
CA ALA A 4 0.46 30.91 3.26
C ALA A 4 1.00 32.26 3.77
N GLN A 5 2.25 32.28 4.26
CA GLN A 5 2.93 33.50 4.66
C GLN A 5 3.22 34.43 3.45
N PHE A 6 3.62 33.85 2.32
CA PHE A 6 3.82 34.58 1.07
C PHE A 6 2.56 35.33 0.64
N PHE A 7 1.39 34.66 0.65
CA PHE A 7 0.13 35.31 0.31
C PHE A 7 -0.30 36.35 1.35
N ALA A 8 -0.08 36.10 2.64
CA ALA A 8 -0.37 37.09 3.68
C ALA A 8 0.43 38.38 3.48
N ASN A 9 1.72 38.25 3.16
CA ASN A 9 2.58 39.40 2.84
C ASN A 9 2.11 40.10 1.56
N ALA A 10 1.75 39.36 0.51
CA ALA A 10 1.21 39.91 -0.73
C ALA A 10 -0.13 40.66 -0.53
N MET A 11 -0.90 40.28 0.49
CA MET A 11 -2.14 40.94 0.90
C MET A 11 -1.95 41.99 2.00
N ASN A 12 -0.70 42.37 2.32
CA ASN A 12 -0.34 43.32 3.39
C ASN A 12 -0.87 42.95 4.79
N VAL A 13 -1.05 41.67 5.08
CA VAL A 13 -1.43 41.17 6.42
C VAL A 13 -0.17 40.75 7.18
N SER A 14 0.56 41.73 7.72
CA SER A 14 1.84 41.52 8.41
C SER A 14 1.73 40.81 9.76
N THR A 15 0.55 40.82 10.39
CA THR A 15 0.29 40.16 11.68
C THR A 15 -0.06 38.69 11.56
N PHE A 16 -0.26 38.19 10.33
CA PHE A 16 -0.59 36.80 10.11
C PHE A 16 0.63 35.92 10.32
N ILE A 17 0.47 34.86 11.10
CA ILE A 17 1.48 33.83 11.33
C ILE A 17 0.93 32.51 10.82
N ALA A 18 1.56 31.96 9.78
CA ALA A 18 1.26 30.62 9.29
C ALA A 18 1.69 29.57 10.33
N THR A 19 0.80 29.23 11.27
CA THR A 19 0.99 28.14 12.24
C THR A 19 0.38 26.83 11.74
N THR A 20 0.83 25.69 12.27
CA THR A 20 0.19 24.39 12.02
C THR A 20 -1.28 24.42 12.44
N GLY A 21 -1.58 25.05 13.58
CA GLY A 21 -2.94 25.26 14.07
C GLY A 21 -3.83 26.07 13.13
N PHE A 22 -3.29 27.05 12.38
CA PHE A 22 -4.05 27.75 11.34
C PHE A 22 -4.48 26.80 10.22
N ILE A 23 -3.57 25.97 9.72
CA ILE A 23 -3.86 25.01 8.65
C ILE A 23 -4.93 24.00 9.10
N ASP A 24 -4.83 23.50 10.34
CA ASP A 24 -5.80 22.52 10.85
C ASP A 24 -7.19 23.13 11.09
N LYS A 25 -7.24 24.38 11.58
CA LYS A 25 -8.51 25.13 11.71
C LYS A 25 -9.12 25.44 10.34
N TRP A 26 -8.29 25.80 9.35
CA TRP A 26 -8.74 26.05 7.98
C TRP A 26 -9.31 24.79 7.33
N LYS A 27 -8.59 23.65 7.42
CA LYS A 27 -9.09 22.35 6.96
C LYS A 27 -10.44 22.02 7.60
N ARG A 28 -10.57 22.19 8.93
CA ARG A 28 -11.84 21.93 9.63
C ARG A 28 -12.97 22.85 9.17
N ARG A 29 -12.70 24.16 9.00
CA ARG A 29 -13.70 25.14 8.55
C ARG A 29 -14.22 24.83 7.15
N HIS A 30 -13.33 24.40 6.26
CA HIS A 30 -13.66 24.04 4.89
C HIS A 30 -14.01 22.56 4.72
N SER A 31 -14.14 21.83 5.84
CA SER A 31 -14.43 20.40 5.86
C SER A 31 -13.49 19.60 4.94
N ILE A 32 -12.19 19.84 5.00
CA ILE A 32 -11.17 19.11 4.26
C ILE A 32 -10.64 18.00 5.15
N GLU A 33 -10.79 16.76 4.70
CA GLU A 33 -10.40 15.56 5.44
C GLU A 33 -9.30 14.80 4.69
N MET A 34 -8.47 14.10 5.46
CA MET A 34 -7.41 13.24 4.95
C MET A 34 -7.92 11.79 5.01
N LYS A 35 -8.06 11.13 3.86
CA LYS A 35 -8.54 9.73 3.78
C LYS A 35 -7.41 8.80 3.32
N GLN A 36 -7.36 7.62 3.92
CA GLN A 36 -6.52 6.49 3.45
C GLN A 36 -7.44 5.47 2.78
N ILE A 37 -7.07 5.02 1.59
CA ILE A 37 -7.79 3.97 0.87
C ILE A 37 -7.01 2.67 1.09
N SER A 38 -7.50 1.79 1.96
CA SER A 38 -6.96 0.45 2.15
C SER A 38 -7.57 -0.53 1.14
N GLY A 39 -6.76 -1.44 0.61
CA GLY A 39 -7.17 -2.46 -0.37
C GLY A 39 -8.07 -3.56 0.21
N GLU A 40 -8.59 -4.41 -0.68
CA GLU A 40 -9.61 -5.43 -0.46
C GLU A 40 -9.28 -6.41 0.68
N GLU A 41 -10.19 -6.52 1.66
CA GLU A 41 -10.24 -7.66 2.58
C GLU A 41 -10.75 -8.88 1.81
N LYS A 42 -9.94 -9.93 1.70
CA LYS A 42 -10.46 -11.26 1.33
C LYS A 42 -11.15 -11.86 2.55
N SER A 43 -12.48 -11.83 2.54
CA SER A 43 -13.31 -12.48 3.55
C SER A 43 -13.32 -14.00 3.35
N VAL A 44 -12.37 -14.70 3.99
CA VAL A 44 -12.46 -16.15 4.18
C VAL A 44 -12.94 -16.41 5.61
N SER A 45 -13.93 -17.26 5.81
CA SER A 45 -14.44 -17.57 7.15
C SER A 45 -13.41 -18.36 7.95
N GLU A 46 -13.10 -17.86 9.15
CA GLU A 46 -12.14 -18.51 10.06
C GLU A 46 -12.53 -19.96 10.38
N GLU A 47 -13.82 -20.25 10.49
CA GLU A 47 -14.37 -21.57 10.78
C GLU A 47 -13.95 -22.63 9.75
N ASN A 48 -13.80 -22.23 8.49
CA ASN A 48 -13.38 -23.15 7.42
C ASN A 48 -11.86 -23.43 7.45
N ILE A 49 -11.07 -22.55 8.08
CA ILE A 49 -9.60 -22.66 8.11
C ILE A 49 -9.11 -23.36 9.37
N ARG A 50 -9.84 -23.26 10.49
CA ARG A 50 -9.45 -23.83 11.80
C ARG A 50 -9.02 -25.31 11.75
N PRO A 51 -9.79 -26.24 11.13
CA PRO A 51 -9.37 -27.65 11.09
C PRO A 51 -8.02 -27.87 10.41
N TRP A 52 -7.71 -27.06 9.39
CA TRP A 52 -6.43 -27.14 8.69
C TRP A 52 -5.28 -26.60 9.54
N LEU A 53 -5.50 -25.48 10.24
CA LEU A 53 -4.52 -24.88 11.15
C LEU A 53 -4.20 -25.78 12.34
N ASP A 54 -5.20 -26.46 12.89
CA ASP A 54 -5.04 -27.23 14.13
C ASP A 54 -4.52 -28.65 13.88
N LEU A 55 -4.88 -29.26 12.74
CA LEU A 55 -4.55 -30.68 12.47
C LEU A 55 -3.50 -30.85 11.38
N THR A 56 -3.62 -30.12 10.28
CA THR A 56 -2.80 -30.38 9.07
C THR A 56 -1.49 -29.63 9.09
N LEU A 57 -1.52 -28.36 9.50
CA LEU A 57 -0.34 -27.50 9.50
C LEU A 57 0.75 -28.00 10.47
N PRO A 58 0.47 -28.37 11.73
CA PRO A 58 1.50 -28.82 12.66
C PRO A 58 2.20 -30.10 12.18
N ASP A 59 1.44 -31.08 11.69
CA ASP A 59 1.96 -32.32 11.12
C ASP A 59 2.86 -32.09 9.90
N LEU A 60 2.57 -31.07 9.10
CA LEU A 60 3.40 -30.68 7.97
C LEU A 60 4.70 -30.00 8.44
N LEU A 61 4.61 -29.09 9.42
CA LEU A 61 5.76 -28.37 9.95
C LEU A 61 6.76 -29.32 10.63
N LEU A 62 6.30 -30.36 11.33
CA LEU A 62 7.15 -31.37 11.98
C LEU A 62 8.05 -32.15 11.01
N LYS A 63 7.76 -32.13 9.71
CA LYS A 63 8.59 -32.80 8.68
C LYS A 63 9.86 -32.03 8.33
N TYR A 64 9.98 -30.79 8.79
CA TYR A 64 11.08 -29.89 8.46
C TYR A 64 11.73 -29.36 9.74
N ILE A 65 13.04 -29.14 9.69
CA ILE A 65 13.74 -28.39 10.74
C ILE A 65 13.33 -26.91 10.69
N PRO A 66 13.33 -26.18 11.82
CA PRO A 66 12.94 -24.77 11.88
C PRO A 66 13.62 -23.86 10.84
N GLU A 67 14.88 -24.13 10.53
CA GLU A 67 15.70 -23.41 9.56
C GLU A 67 15.15 -23.52 8.13
N ASN A 68 14.41 -24.59 7.83
CA ASN A 68 13.85 -24.88 6.50
C ASN A 68 12.37 -24.52 6.38
N ILE A 69 11.76 -23.94 7.43
CA ILE A 69 10.36 -23.49 7.40
C ILE A 69 10.36 -22.00 7.09
N TYR A 70 10.00 -21.63 5.87
CA TYR A 70 9.93 -20.23 5.42
C TYR A 70 8.50 -19.77 5.21
N ASN A 71 8.21 -18.55 5.67
CA ASN A 71 7.10 -17.78 5.14
C ASN A 71 7.64 -16.83 4.06
N ALA A 72 6.98 -16.77 2.91
CA ALA A 72 7.35 -15.87 1.82
C ALA A 72 6.10 -15.25 1.21
N ASP A 73 6.22 -13.98 0.82
CA ASP A 73 5.13 -13.24 0.18
C ASP A 73 5.68 -12.24 -0.84
N GLU A 74 4.84 -11.89 -1.81
CA GLU A 74 5.14 -10.90 -2.83
C GLU A 74 4.75 -9.51 -2.36
N THR A 75 5.67 -8.54 -2.48
CA THR A 75 5.37 -7.14 -2.20
C THR A 75 5.80 -6.22 -3.33
N ALA A 76 5.06 -5.14 -3.51
CA ALA A 76 5.31 -4.13 -4.51
C ALA A 76 6.27 -3.07 -3.96
N LEU A 77 7.49 -3.02 -4.49
CA LEU A 77 8.45 -1.96 -4.20
C LEU A 77 8.24 -0.79 -5.15
N PHE A 78 7.89 0.38 -4.60
CA PHE A 78 7.67 1.60 -5.35
C PHE A 78 8.85 2.56 -5.19
N LEU A 79 9.63 2.76 -6.25
CA LEU A 79 10.78 3.67 -6.25
C LEU A 79 10.37 5.16 -6.29
N GLN A 80 9.19 5.46 -6.83
CA GLN A 80 8.62 6.81 -6.88
C GLN A 80 7.16 6.75 -6.42
N VAL A 81 6.90 7.12 -5.16
CA VAL A 81 5.54 7.15 -4.59
C VAL A 81 5.06 8.59 -4.51
N THR A 82 4.03 8.94 -5.28
CA THR A 82 3.24 10.14 -4.98
C THR A 82 2.46 9.91 -3.68
N PRO A 83 2.31 10.91 -2.79
CA PRO A 83 1.65 10.76 -1.50
C PRO A 83 0.33 9.99 -1.60
N GLU A 84 0.15 9.02 -0.71
CA GLU A 84 -1.05 8.16 -0.65
C GLU A 84 -2.30 8.92 -0.19
N ARG A 85 -2.08 10.08 0.44
CA ARG A 85 -3.12 10.93 1.01
C ARG A 85 -3.34 12.14 0.12
N THR A 86 -4.57 12.31 -0.36
CA THR A 86 -5.02 13.49 -1.09
C THR A 86 -6.01 14.26 -0.22
N LEU A 87 -5.95 15.59 -0.25
CA LEU A 87 -6.93 16.45 0.41
C LEU A 87 -8.20 16.50 -0.44
N THR A 88 -9.36 16.17 0.14
CA THR A 88 -10.67 16.24 -0.52
C THR A 88 -11.63 17.05 0.33
N PHE A 89 -12.62 17.68 -0.30
CA PHE A 89 -13.74 18.29 0.43
C PHE A 89 -14.65 17.21 1.02
N LYS A 90 -15.28 17.51 2.16
CA LYS A 90 -16.21 16.61 2.85
C LYS A 90 -17.47 16.43 2.03
N GLY A 91 -17.86 15.17 1.86
CA GLY A 91 -18.99 14.77 1.02
C GLY A 91 -18.63 14.48 -0.44
N GLU A 92 -17.45 14.87 -0.91
CA GLU A 92 -17.02 14.53 -2.27
C GLU A 92 -16.48 13.10 -2.36
N LYS A 93 -16.85 12.43 -3.46
CA LYS A 93 -16.22 11.17 -3.85
C LYS A 93 -14.83 11.49 -4.38
N CYS A 94 -13.82 11.09 -3.61
CA CYS A 94 -12.43 11.14 -4.03
C CYS A 94 -12.20 10.02 -5.06
N SER A 95 -12.37 10.32 -6.35
CA SER A 95 -12.01 9.41 -7.43
C SER A 95 -10.50 9.49 -7.64
N GLY A 96 -9.78 8.46 -7.18
CA GLY A 96 -8.32 8.40 -7.31
C GLY A 96 -7.91 8.49 -8.77
N SER A 97 -6.94 9.36 -9.08
CA SER A 97 -6.24 9.33 -10.36
C SER A 97 -5.44 8.02 -10.43
N LYS A 98 -5.52 7.31 -11.55
CA LYS A 98 -4.78 6.06 -11.77
C LYS A 98 -3.29 6.39 -11.80
N LYS A 99 -2.62 6.31 -10.64
CA LYS A 99 -1.17 6.52 -10.53
C LYS A 99 -0.49 5.54 -11.47
N GLN A 100 0.47 6.01 -12.29
CA GLN A 100 1.42 5.08 -12.91
C GLN A 100 2.25 4.46 -11.79
N LYS A 101 1.78 3.30 -11.38
CA LYS A 101 2.35 2.41 -10.40
C LYS A 101 2.87 1.24 -11.21
N ASP A 102 4.08 1.34 -11.74
CA ASP A 102 4.82 0.15 -12.17
C ASP A 102 5.77 -0.19 -11.01
N PRO A 103 5.28 -0.92 -9.98
CA PRO A 103 6.16 -1.39 -8.91
C PRO A 103 7.13 -2.44 -9.44
N LEU A 104 8.31 -2.49 -8.83
CA LEU A 104 9.12 -3.69 -8.87
C LEU A 104 8.52 -4.69 -7.89
N THR A 105 7.96 -5.79 -8.36
CA THR A 105 7.52 -6.87 -7.46
C THR A 105 8.76 -7.59 -6.92
N VAL A 106 8.82 -7.75 -5.61
CA VAL A 106 9.89 -8.50 -4.94
C VAL A 106 9.28 -9.60 -4.08
N LEU A 107 9.88 -10.79 -4.10
CA LEU A 107 9.60 -11.83 -3.12
C LEU A 107 10.46 -11.58 -1.89
N VAL A 108 9.81 -11.52 -0.75
CA VAL A 108 10.46 -11.49 0.57
C VAL A 108 10.16 -12.80 1.26
N GLY A 109 11.13 -13.32 2.03
CA GLY A 109 10.91 -14.52 2.81
C GLY A 109 11.78 -14.57 4.05
N THR A 110 11.24 -15.15 5.12
CA THR A 110 11.93 -15.30 6.41
C THR A 110 11.66 -16.69 6.97
N SER A 111 12.69 -17.36 7.49
CA SER A 111 12.54 -18.64 8.17
C SER A 111 11.92 -18.47 9.56
N LEU A 112 11.49 -19.59 10.15
CA LEU A 112 11.01 -19.64 11.52
C LEU A 112 12.06 -19.17 12.53
N VAL A 113 13.34 -19.28 12.19
CA VAL A 113 14.49 -18.82 13.01
C VAL A 113 14.97 -17.41 12.64
N CYS A 114 14.18 -16.65 11.90
CA CYS A 114 14.47 -15.26 11.50
C CYS A 114 15.61 -15.07 10.48
N GLU A 115 16.02 -16.12 9.76
CA GLU A 115 16.92 -15.98 8.62
C GLU A 115 16.16 -15.41 7.43
N LYS A 116 16.69 -14.35 6.81
CA LYS A 116 16.03 -13.66 5.69
C LYS A 116 16.59 -14.18 4.37
N LEU A 117 15.70 -14.53 3.44
CA LEU A 117 16.09 -14.80 2.07
C LEU A 117 16.60 -13.52 1.39
N PRO A 118 17.56 -13.63 0.46
CA PRO A 118 17.88 -12.54 -0.45
C PRO A 118 16.62 -12.05 -1.17
N LEU A 119 16.49 -10.74 -1.38
CA LEU A 119 15.38 -10.17 -2.13
C LEU A 119 15.41 -10.69 -3.58
N LEU A 120 14.31 -11.29 -4.02
CA LEU A 120 14.18 -11.77 -5.39
C LEU A 120 13.28 -10.83 -6.18
N ALA A 121 13.85 -10.19 -7.21
CA ALA A 121 13.08 -9.36 -8.13
C ALA A 121 12.27 -10.25 -9.09
N ILE A 122 10.95 -10.05 -9.12
CA ILE A 122 10.04 -10.75 -10.01
C ILE A 122 9.79 -9.87 -11.23
N GLY A 123 10.25 -10.34 -12.39
CA GLY A 123 10.02 -9.68 -13.67
C GLY A 123 8.61 -9.91 -14.22
N LYS A 124 8.28 -9.20 -15.31
CA LYS A 124 7.03 -9.43 -16.05
C LYS A 124 7.06 -10.82 -16.69
N SER A 125 5.93 -11.53 -16.66
CA SER A 125 5.80 -12.84 -17.30
C SER A 125 6.14 -12.75 -18.80
N LYS A 126 6.93 -13.70 -19.31
CA LYS A 126 7.28 -13.80 -20.74
C LYS A 126 6.04 -13.92 -21.64
N SER A 127 4.99 -14.57 -21.15
CA SER A 127 3.74 -14.78 -21.88
C SER A 127 2.55 -14.52 -20.96
N PRO A 128 2.15 -13.25 -20.76
CA PRO A 128 1.07 -12.89 -19.86
C PRO A 128 -0.24 -13.55 -20.28
N ARG A 129 -0.94 -14.16 -19.33
CA ARG A 129 -2.20 -14.90 -19.60
C ARG A 129 -3.26 -14.03 -20.28
N CYS A 130 -3.28 -12.73 -20.02
CA CYS A 130 -4.20 -11.78 -20.65
C CYS A 130 -3.98 -11.60 -22.16
N PHE A 131 -2.81 -11.96 -22.70
CA PHE A 131 -2.50 -11.87 -24.13
C PHE A 131 -2.58 -13.21 -24.88
N ARG A 132 -2.82 -14.32 -24.16
CA ARG A 132 -2.91 -15.67 -24.76
C ARG A 132 -4.04 -15.79 -25.81
N VAL A 133 -5.04 -14.91 -25.78
CA VAL A 133 -6.13 -14.87 -26.78
C VAL A 133 -5.64 -14.29 -28.11
N LEU A 134 -4.67 -13.37 -28.08
CA LEU A 134 -4.12 -12.73 -29.28
C LEU A 134 -3.16 -13.65 -30.04
N ASP A 135 -2.47 -14.54 -29.32
CA ASP A 135 -1.57 -15.55 -29.92
C ASP A 135 -2.29 -16.61 -30.78
N ARG A 136 -3.65 -16.67 -30.75
CA ARG A 136 -4.43 -17.55 -31.63
C ARG A 136 -4.79 -16.92 -32.98
N TYR A 137 -4.54 -15.62 -33.15
CA TYR A 137 -4.89 -14.86 -34.35
C TYR A 137 -3.65 -14.32 -35.08
N LEU A 138 -2.45 -14.74 -34.66
CA LEU A 138 -1.16 -14.55 -35.32
C LEU A 138 -0.58 -15.92 -35.66
#